data_AF-A0A534J1E9-F1
#
_entry.id   AF-A0A534J1E9-F1
#
_cell.length_a   1.000
_cell.length_b   1.000
_cell.length_c   1.000
_cell.angle_alpha   90.00
_cell.angle_beta   90.00
_cell.angle_gamma   90.00
#
_symmetry.space_group_name_H-M   'P 1'
#
loop_
_entity.id
_entity.type
_entity.pdbx_description
1 polymer ?
#
loop_
_entity_poly.entity_id
_entity_poly.type
_entity_poly.pdbx_seq_one_letter_code
_entity_poly.pdbx_strand_id
1 'polypeptide(L)'
;MRANGTWAFECFPGGVLAAVDSLGRPHVVTYWTISATRYDLRHLWRNANATWEYETVEANALDASPEFLWYSLVLDVSDRPHILYYDSVRGDVRYAAPDSTGWHVEVVEHIGGLNIGGQEGALALGANGAPHIAYTVRTGPKTAEVRYGTREAGVWAIEVASEPASPLGGGAFSPSLGMTATGPLLTYVFVGPVDPVRIIFSQDLELSSRSSTSWVHETVLDGFWDNTVPRGQIPQFPTLRVDDCGNPHLAFYQSWWEGLDGSRSGAYYATKGELCRSSPLELKHEAITRIRGLKDQALGRKDKKFLHAVDETEQEVWQSLGFKAPFRPTAVAALPAQDVTARARDHDTIRLTLGSSWGPKLPSYTTIRLTWSSGVVTIVDLPKTWSDENGDLHAQPWVDAWHQDVRIQTERDAKAKTLTVDVRAEQASMGVTVSLDGDRVADLSFAYEMKHLWIDATHLDAKKGKEVFREEQDAVTELICRVGDQDHHNVGGSGADALWGGGDDDQNRCREEGSHHGAPLPAVVCRGVDPKKWTDTEIAALDSECDRIANLLVKADEILAQTALQDAQDMPIQNPKNAGHVLHEIEAGQRELKIASSEWDGREYGDAIGHFARAWEHAERAIVAANKK
;
A
#
# COMPACT_ATOMS: atom_id res chain seq x y z
N MET A 1 -13.91 33.11 -3.54
CA MET A 1 -13.58 33.80 -2.27
C MET A 1 -12.09 34.01 -2.22
N ARG A 2 -11.58 35.16 -1.77
CA ARG A 2 -10.14 35.38 -1.61
C ARG A 2 -9.73 34.95 -0.21
N ALA A 3 -8.85 33.96 -0.12
CA ALA A 3 -8.03 33.70 1.06
C ALA A 3 -6.59 34.11 0.75
N ASN A 4 -5.88 34.61 1.76
CA ASN A 4 -4.45 34.94 1.71
C ASN A 4 -3.64 33.69 1.31
N GLY A 5 -3.09 33.68 0.09
CA GLY A 5 -1.97 32.83 -0.36
C GLY A 5 -2.21 31.33 -0.54
N THR A 6 -1.50 30.76 -1.53
CA THR A 6 -1.29 29.34 -1.93
C THR A 6 -2.44 28.47 -2.46
N TRP A 7 -3.71 28.77 -2.24
CA TRP A 7 -4.81 27.92 -2.76
C TRP A 7 -5.26 28.30 -4.17
N ALA A 8 -5.21 27.34 -5.10
CA ALA A 8 -5.81 27.47 -6.43
C ALA A 8 -7.29 27.04 -6.37
N PHE A 9 -8.18 27.92 -6.84
CA PHE A 9 -9.62 27.64 -6.89
C PHE A 9 -10.07 27.47 -8.32
N GLU A 10 -10.77 26.37 -8.57
CA GLU A 10 -11.41 26.10 -9.86
C GLU A 10 -12.85 25.66 -9.60
N CYS A 11 -13.77 26.22 -10.39
CA CYS A 11 -15.19 26.02 -10.22
C CYS A 11 -15.71 25.17 -11.37
N PHE A 12 -16.23 23.99 -11.05
CA PHE A 12 -16.98 23.15 -11.96
C PHE A 12 -18.46 23.20 -11.58
N PRO A 13 -19.39 23.18 -12.55
CA PRO A 13 -20.80 22.98 -12.25
C PRO A 13 -20.98 21.67 -11.46
N GLY A 14 -21.30 21.75 -10.17
CA GLY A 14 -21.60 20.57 -9.34
C GLY A 14 -20.44 19.59 -9.11
N GLY A 15 -19.30 20.03 -8.54
CA GLY A 15 -18.19 19.15 -8.14
C GLY A 15 -17.61 19.42 -6.74
N VAL A 16 -17.36 18.36 -5.97
CA VAL A 16 -16.44 18.27 -4.81
C VAL A 16 -15.42 17.16 -5.15
N LEU A 17 -14.12 17.41 -4.97
CA LEU A 17 -13.03 16.50 -5.38
C LEU A 17 -13.14 15.12 -4.72
N ALA A 18 -13.02 14.03 -5.50
CA ALA A 18 -13.39 12.70 -5.02
C ALA A 18 -12.42 11.55 -5.35
N ALA A 19 -11.27 11.78 -6.00
CA ALA A 19 -10.11 10.87 -5.92
C ALA A 19 -8.80 11.55 -6.37
N VAL A 20 -7.67 10.97 -6.00
CA VAL A 20 -6.33 11.37 -6.45
C VAL A 20 -5.61 10.11 -6.93
N ASP A 21 -5.02 10.16 -8.12
CA ASP A 21 -4.30 9.02 -8.70
C ASP A 21 -2.90 8.82 -8.08
N SER A 22 -2.24 7.72 -8.44
CA SER A 22 -0.89 7.37 -7.95
C SER A 22 0.18 8.43 -8.25
N LEU A 23 -0.07 9.32 -9.21
CA LEU A 23 0.81 10.43 -9.61
C LEU A 23 0.44 11.75 -8.92
N GLY A 24 -0.51 11.74 -7.99
CA GLY A 24 -0.96 12.91 -7.24
C GLY A 24 -1.90 13.83 -8.03
N ARG A 25 -2.46 13.37 -9.16
CA ARG A 25 -3.34 14.18 -10.01
C ARG A 25 -4.79 14.00 -9.55
N PRO A 26 -5.56 15.08 -9.40
CA PRO A 26 -6.96 14.99 -9.00
C PRO A 26 -7.85 14.48 -10.13
N HIS A 27 -8.82 13.64 -9.75
CA HIS A 27 -9.92 13.17 -10.58
C HIS A 27 -11.26 13.68 -10.03
N VAL A 28 -12.15 14.06 -10.94
CA VAL A 28 -13.45 14.65 -10.62
C VAL A 28 -14.51 14.06 -11.53
N VAL A 29 -15.69 13.81 -10.97
CA VAL A 29 -16.90 13.53 -11.75
C VAL A 29 -17.88 14.69 -11.55
N THR A 30 -18.52 15.11 -12.63
CA THR A 30 -19.51 16.21 -12.61
C THR A 30 -20.58 16.01 -13.67
N TYR A 31 -21.76 16.54 -13.39
CA TYR A 31 -22.79 16.76 -14.39
C TYR A 31 -22.54 18.05 -15.15
N TRP A 32 -22.17 17.93 -16.42
CA TRP A 32 -21.90 19.04 -17.29
C TRP A 32 -23.16 19.51 -18.01
N THR A 33 -23.60 20.74 -17.75
CA THR A 33 -24.75 21.35 -18.41
C THR A 33 -24.50 21.55 -19.91
N ILE A 34 -25.29 20.89 -20.75
CA ILE A 34 -25.32 21.10 -22.21
C ILE A 34 -26.43 22.09 -22.57
N SER A 35 -27.58 22.01 -21.91
CA SER A 35 -28.71 22.95 -22.04
C SER A 35 -29.51 23.02 -20.74
N ALA A 36 -30.53 23.88 -20.68
CA ALA A 36 -31.35 24.08 -19.48
C ALA A 36 -32.03 22.80 -18.93
N THR A 37 -32.08 21.74 -19.73
CA THR A 37 -32.69 20.45 -19.38
C THR A 37 -31.80 19.27 -19.77
N ARG A 38 -30.52 19.47 -20.12
CA ARG A 38 -29.65 18.35 -20.53
C ARG A 38 -28.28 18.45 -19.90
N TYR A 39 -27.84 17.33 -19.33
CA TYR A 39 -26.55 17.19 -18.68
C TYR A 39 -25.83 15.94 -19.15
N ASP A 40 -24.52 16.01 -19.31
CA ASP A 40 -23.65 14.83 -19.48
C ASP A 40 -23.03 14.48 -18.13
N LEU A 41 -22.87 13.20 -17.84
CA LEU A 41 -21.94 12.77 -16.79
C LEU A 41 -20.53 12.78 -17.38
N ARG A 42 -19.63 13.56 -16.79
CA ARG A 42 -18.25 13.69 -17.26
C ARG A 42 -17.26 13.33 -16.17
N HIS A 43 -16.21 12.62 -16.58
CA HIS A 43 -15.02 12.37 -15.79
C HIS A 43 -13.93 13.35 -16.26
N LEU A 44 -13.29 14.03 -15.31
CA LEU A 44 -12.24 15.01 -15.55
C LEU A 44 -11.01 14.66 -14.73
N TRP A 45 -9.83 14.89 -15.29
CA TRP A 45 -8.55 14.68 -14.61
C TRP A 45 -7.55 15.77 -14.97
N ARG A 46 -6.58 15.99 -14.09
CA ARG A 46 -5.42 16.83 -14.38
C ARG A 46 -4.40 16.03 -15.19
N ASN A 47 -4.00 16.53 -16.36
CA ASN A 47 -2.91 15.96 -17.14
C ASN A 47 -1.53 16.43 -16.64
N ALA A 48 -0.45 15.91 -17.23
CA ALA A 48 0.94 16.21 -16.86
C ALA A 48 1.30 17.71 -16.99
N ASN A 49 0.62 18.45 -17.87
CA ASN A 49 0.81 19.89 -18.06
C ASN A 49 -0.04 20.74 -17.11
N ALA A 50 -0.65 20.11 -16.10
CA ALA A 50 -1.52 20.79 -15.15
C ALA A 50 -2.68 21.50 -15.89
N THR A 51 -3.30 20.80 -16.85
CA THR A 51 -4.54 21.24 -17.51
C THR A 51 -5.61 20.17 -17.32
N TRP A 52 -6.88 20.58 -17.31
CA TRP A 52 -7.99 19.64 -17.18
C TRP A 52 -8.32 19.02 -18.52
N GLU A 53 -8.28 17.70 -18.55
CA GLU A 53 -8.85 16.88 -19.60
C GLU A 53 -10.15 16.27 -19.11
N TYR A 54 -11.01 15.88 -20.06
CA TYR A 54 -12.28 15.29 -19.74
C TYR A 54 -12.73 14.28 -20.78
N GLU A 55 -13.59 13.38 -20.34
CA GLU A 55 -14.31 12.45 -21.18
C GLU A 55 -15.77 12.39 -20.76
N THR A 56 -16.64 11.97 -21.69
CA THR A 56 -18.06 11.80 -21.42
C THR A 56 -18.30 10.34 -21.02
N VAL A 57 -18.73 10.14 -19.76
CA VAL A 57 -19.07 8.84 -19.20
C VAL A 57 -20.41 8.38 -19.76
N GLU A 58 -21.41 9.26 -19.71
CA GLU A 58 -22.73 9.01 -20.28
C GLU A 58 -23.35 10.32 -20.79
N ALA A 59 -23.79 10.31 -22.05
CA ALA A 59 -24.37 11.48 -22.70
C ALA A 59 -25.88 11.60 -22.46
N ASN A 60 -26.40 12.82 -22.35
CA ASN A 60 -27.81 13.10 -22.08
C ASN A 60 -28.34 12.33 -20.86
N ALA A 61 -27.58 12.39 -19.77
CA ALA A 61 -27.88 11.65 -18.55
C ALA A 61 -29.14 12.19 -17.85
N LEU A 62 -29.59 13.44 -18.04
CA LEU A 62 -30.62 14.04 -17.16
C LEU A 62 -31.52 15.13 -17.79
N ASP A 63 -32.69 15.35 -17.17
CA ASP A 63 -33.84 16.26 -17.42
C ASP A 63 -34.37 16.85 -16.07
N ALA A 64 -33.63 16.67 -14.96
CA ALA A 64 -34.06 16.98 -13.58
C ALA A 64 -33.09 17.93 -12.84
N SER A 65 -33.59 18.56 -11.76
CA SER A 65 -32.86 19.57 -11.00
C SER A 65 -31.58 19.01 -10.35
N PRO A 66 -30.43 19.70 -10.44
CA PRO A 66 -29.16 19.25 -9.86
C PRO A 66 -29.17 19.05 -8.33
N GLU A 67 -30.21 19.50 -7.63
CA GLU A 67 -30.37 19.37 -6.18
C GLU A 67 -30.64 17.93 -5.68
N PHE A 68 -31.04 17.01 -6.56
CA PHE A 68 -31.35 15.60 -6.21
C PHE A 68 -30.35 14.60 -6.80
N LEU A 69 -29.18 15.07 -7.22
CA LEU A 69 -28.14 14.24 -7.81
C LEU A 69 -27.10 13.86 -6.78
N TRP A 70 -26.63 12.62 -6.86
CA TRP A 70 -25.51 12.13 -6.09
C TRP A 70 -24.64 11.21 -6.95
N TYR A 71 -23.36 11.18 -6.60
CA TYR A 71 -22.35 10.37 -7.26
C TYR A 71 -21.22 10.03 -6.29
N SER A 72 -20.49 8.96 -6.59
CA SER A 72 -19.29 8.52 -5.89
C SER A 72 -18.26 8.09 -6.91
N LEU A 73 -16.99 8.42 -6.67
CA LEU A 73 -15.85 8.11 -7.52
C LEU A 73 -14.78 7.45 -6.67
N VAL A 74 -14.23 6.34 -7.17
CA VAL A 74 -13.03 5.71 -6.63
C VAL A 74 -12.11 5.32 -7.78
N LEU A 75 -10.80 5.25 -7.54
CA LEU A 75 -9.84 4.74 -8.51
C LEU A 75 -9.42 3.32 -8.11
N ASP A 76 -9.23 2.44 -9.09
CA ASP A 76 -8.62 1.14 -8.85
C ASP A 76 -7.09 1.23 -8.75
N VAL A 77 -6.43 0.10 -8.49
CA VAL A 77 -4.96 -0.01 -8.39
C VAL A 77 -4.20 0.37 -9.66
N SER A 78 -4.90 0.51 -10.79
CA SER A 78 -4.36 0.95 -12.08
C SER A 78 -4.80 2.38 -12.43
N ASP A 79 -5.25 3.15 -11.44
CA ASP A 79 -5.77 4.52 -11.57
C ASP A 79 -7.00 4.64 -12.50
N ARG A 80 -7.75 3.55 -12.73
CA ARG A 80 -8.96 3.61 -13.54
C ARG A 80 -10.15 4.05 -12.70
N PRO A 81 -10.99 4.97 -13.21
CA PRO A 81 -12.14 5.49 -12.47
C PRO A 81 -13.33 4.53 -12.45
N HIS A 82 -13.89 4.33 -11.26
CA HIS A 82 -15.16 3.64 -11.02
C HIS A 82 -16.16 4.64 -10.46
N ILE A 83 -17.34 4.73 -11.08
CA ILE A 83 -18.33 5.76 -10.79
C ILE A 83 -19.66 5.11 -10.44
N LEU A 84 -20.22 5.48 -9.29
CA LEU A 84 -21.62 5.19 -8.93
C LEU A 84 -22.40 6.49 -8.98
N TYR A 85 -23.59 6.49 -9.57
CA TYR A 85 -24.41 7.69 -9.65
C TYR A 85 -25.90 7.37 -9.74
N TYR A 86 -26.72 8.33 -9.35
CA TYR A 86 -28.16 8.26 -9.54
C TYR A 86 -28.62 9.08 -10.72
N ASP A 87 -29.23 8.38 -11.67
CA ASP A 87 -29.94 8.97 -12.79
C ASP A 87 -31.37 9.24 -12.38
N SER A 88 -31.65 10.49 -12.05
CA SER A 88 -32.96 10.92 -11.57
C SER A 88 -34.04 10.97 -12.64
N VAL A 89 -33.69 10.94 -13.93
CA VAL A 89 -34.68 10.87 -15.02
C VAL A 89 -35.18 9.45 -15.21
N ARG A 90 -34.24 8.51 -15.24
CA ARG A 90 -34.55 7.10 -15.41
C ARG A 90 -34.97 6.46 -14.10
N GLY A 91 -34.64 7.07 -12.96
CA GLY A 91 -34.87 6.49 -11.64
C GLY A 91 -33.93 5.33 -11.35
N ASP A 92 -32.72 5.36 -11.91
CA ASP A 92 -31.76 4.26 -11.88
C ASP A 92 -30.55 4.60 -11.01
N VAL A 93 -30.14 3.66 -10.19
CA VAL A 93 -28.76 3.62 -9.68
C VAL A 93 -27.90 2.96 -10.74
N ARG A 94 -26.83 3.65 -11.15
CA ARG A 94 -25.99 3.26 -12.28
C ARG A 94 -24.53 3.21 -11.85
N TYR A 95 -23.81 2.25 -12.41
CA TYR A 95 -22.38 2.08 -12.20
C TYR A 95 -21.66 2.16 -13.55
N ALA A 96 -20.57 2.91 -13.60
CA ALA A 96 -19.75 3.07 -14.79
C ALA A 96 -18.28 2.81 -14.49
N ALA A 97 -17.64 2.02 -15.35
CA ALA A 97 -16.18 1.80 -15.32
C ALA A 97 -15.65 1.64 -16.75
N PRO A 98 -14.42 2.10 -17.04
CA PRO A 98 -13.83 1.97 -18.37
C PRO A 98 -13.17 0.61 -18.57
N ASP A 99 -13.17 0.15 -19.83
CA ASP A 99 -12.32 -0.95 -20.30
C ASP A 99 -11.49 -0.52 -21.53
N SER A 100 -10.87 -1.48 -22.23
CA SER A 100 -10.06 -1.20 -23.43
C SER A 100 -10.80 -0.57 -24.61
N THR A 101 -12.14 -0.57 -24.59
CA THR A 101 -13.03 -0.10 -25.66
C THR A 101 -13.80 1.16 -25.30
N GLY A 102 -13.83 1.55 -24.03
CA GLY A 102 -14.45 2.79 -23.56
C GLY A 102 -15.20 2.61 -22.23
N TRP A 103 -16.14 3.52 -21.94
CA TRP A 103 -16.98 3.45 -20.75
C TRP A 103 -18.06 2.38 -20.88
N HIS A 104 -18.17 1.53 -19.86
CA HIS A 104 -19.26 0.57 -19.69
C HIS A 104 -20.16 1.03 -18.56
N VAL A 105 -21.42 1.28 -18.89
CA VAL A 105 -22.46 1.69 -17.94
C VAL A 105 -23.43 0.54 -17.68
N GLU A 106 -23.65 0.23 -16.41
CA GLU A 106 -24.56 -0.80 -15.94
C GLU A 106 -25.67 -0.18 -15.10
N VAL A 107 -26.89 -0.71 -15.26
CA VAL A 107 -27.99 -0.44 -14.34
C VAL A 107 -27.81 -1.38 -13.15
N VAL A 108 -27.52 -0.81 -11.98
CA VAL A 108 -27.45 -1.56 -10.73
C VAL A 108 -28.86 -1.94 -10.30
N GLU A 109 -29.74 -0.94 -10.19
CA GLU A 109 -31.11 -1.12 -9.77
C GLU A 109 -31.98 0.06 -10.21
N HIS A 110 -33.22 -0.23 -10.62
CA HIS A 110 -34.25 0.78 -10.84
C HIS A 110 -35.01 1.04 -9.54
N ILE A 111 -34.77 2.21 -8.92
CA ILE A 111 -35.35 2.61 -7.62
C ILE A 111 -36.47 3.65 -7.74
N GLY A 112 -36.69 4.17 -8.94
CA GLY A 112 -37.66 5.24 -9.19
C GLY A 112 -37.23 6.59 -8.60
N GLY A 113 -38.17 7.52 -8.47
CA GLY A 113 -37.87 8.90 -8.04
C GLY A 113 -37.43 8.98 -6.57
N LEU A 114 -36.19 9.41 -6.34
CA LEU A 114 -35.61 9.52 -5.00
C LEU A 114 -35.93 10.84 -4.28
N ASN A 115 -36.14 11.99 -4.95
CA ASN A 115 -36.40 13.34 -4.36
C ASN A 115 -35.71 13.60 -3.01
N ILE A 116 -34.48 13.11 -2.83
CA ILE A 116 -33.63 13.31 -1.66
C ILE A 116 -32.30 13.78 -2.24
N GLY A 117 -31.82 14.93 -1.77
CA GLY A 117 -30.54 15.50 -2.14
C GLY A 117 -29.52 15.27 -1.03
N GLY A 118 -28.24 15.14 -1.38
CA GLY A 118 -27.17 14.84 -0.43
C GLY A 118 -26.27 13.70 -0.90
N GLN A 119 -25.41 13.19 -0.03
CA GLN A 119 -24.56 12.03 -0.31
C GLN A 119 -25.34 10.73 -0.10
N GLU A 120 -26.22 10.38 -1.04
CA GLU A 120 -27.11 9.20 -0.89
C GLU A 120 -26.58 7.93 -1.57
N GLY A 121 -25.30 7.91 -1.94
CA GLY A 121 -24.63 6.71 -2.42
C GLY A 121 -23.12 6.74 -2.20
N ALA A 122 -22.57 5.56 -1.93
CA ALA A 122 -21.18 5.31 -1.64
C ALA A 122 -20.67 4.12 -2.46
N LEU A 123 -19.43 4.22 -2.91
CA LEU A 123 -18.73 3.20 -3.67
C LEU A 123 -17.37 2.95 -3.00
N ALA A 124 -16.99 1.69 -2.89
CA ALA A 124 -15.67 1.23 -2.47
C ALA A 124 -15.25 0.03 -3.32
N LEU A 125 -13.95 -0.22 -3.44
CA LEU A 125 -13.42 -1.41 -4.09
C LEU A 125 -12.91 -2.39 -3.04
N GLY A 126 -13.24 -3.67 -3.22
CA GLY A 126 -12.65 -4.76 -2.43
C GLY A 126 -11.20 -5.02 -2.85
N ALA A 127 -10.48 -5.84 -2.09
CA ALA A 127 -9.07 -6.18 -2.35
C ALA A 127 -8.82 -6.82 -3.73
N ASN A 128 -9.85 -7.44 -4.32
CA ASN A 128 -9.82 -8.02 -5.66
C ASN A 128 -10.25 -7.05 -6.77
N GLY A 129 -10.48 -5.78 -6.45
CA GLY A 129 -11.00 -4.76 -7.37
C GLY A 129 -12.51 -4.87 -7.65
N ALA A 130 -13.25 -5.75 -6.96
CA ALA A 130 -14.69 -5.84 -7.13
C ALA A 130 -15.38 -4.59 -6.55
N PRO A 131 -16.38 -4.01 -7.24
CA PRO A 131 -17.10 -2.86 -6.71
C PRO A 131 -18.13 -3.28 -5.66
N HIS A 132 -18.09 -2.55 -4.55
CA HIS A 132 -19.04 -2.60 -3.44
C HIS A 132 -19.75 -1.25 -3.36
N ILE A 133 -21.07 -1.27 -3.28
CA ILE A 133 -21.88 -0.05 -3.31
C ILE A 133 -22.87 -0.04 -2.14
N ALA A 134 -23.21 1.14 -1.68
CA ALA A 134 -24.32 1.35 -0.78
C ALA A 134 -25.10 2.59 -1.23
N TYR A 135 -26.43 2.55 -1.14
CA TYR A 135 -27.27 3.66 -1.56
C TYR A 135 -28.61 3.67 -0.83
N THR A 136 -29.16 4.87 -0.66
CA THR A 136 -30.45 5.08 -0.01
C THR A 136 -31.58 4.87 -1.02
N VAL A 137 -32.58 4.11 -0.61
CA VAL A 137 -33.81 3.89 -1.38
C VAL A 137 -35.00 4.34 -0.56
N ARG A 138 -35.91 5.07 -1.21
CA ARG A 138 -37.19 5.44 -0.60
C ARG A 138 -38.21 4.32 -0.80
N THR A 139 -38.70 3.76 0.29
CA THR A 139 -39.69 2.66 0.27
C THR A 139 -41.14 3.14 0.41
N GLY A 140 -41.33 4.42 0.79
CA GLY A 140 -42.63 5.05 0.94
C GLY A 140 -42.52 6.56 1.15
N PRO A 141 -43.64 7.27 1.37
CA PRO A 141 -43.63 8.73 1.49
C PRO A 141 -42.77 9.28 2.65
N LYS A 142 -42.51 8.45 3.67
CA LYS A 142 -41.77 8.82 4.88
C LYS A 142 -40.73 7.79 5.30
N THR A 143 -40.49 6.75 4.49
CA THR A 143 -39.65 5.61 4.86
C THR A 143 -38.50 5.46 3.87
N ALA A 144 -37.30 5.22 4.38
CA ALA A 144 -36.11 4.97 3.60
C ALA A 144 -35.33 3.79 4.17
N GLU A 145 -34.60 3.10 3.30
CA GLU A 145 -33.70 2.01 3.65
C GLU A 145 -32.36 2.23 2.96
N VAL A 146 -31.28 1.68 3.53
CA VAL A 146 -30.00 1.62 2.85
C VAL A 146 -29.81 0.22 2.30
N ARG A 147 -29.54 0.15 0.99
CA ARG A 147 -29.20 -1.10 0.29
C ARG A 147 -27.71 -1.18 0.07
N TYR A 148 -27.20 -2.40 0.05
CA TYR A 148 -25.83 -2.72 -0.25
C TYR A 148 -25.78 -3.67 -1.45
N GLY A 149 -24.83 -3.44 -2.34
CA GLY A 149 -24.65 -4.23 -3.56
C GLY A 149 -23.20 -4.67 -3.76
N THR A 150 -23.03 -5.91 -4.23
CA THR A 150 -21.75 -6.43 -4.73
C THR A 150 -21.90 -6.88 -6.17
N ARG A 151 -20.84 -6.73 -6.97
CA ARG A 151 -20.81 -7.25 -8.34
C ARG A 151 -20.04 -8.56 -8.39
N GLU A 152 -20.77 -9.66 -8.55
CA GLU A 152 -20.22 -11.01 -8.60
C GLU A 152 -20.60 -11.70 -9.92
N ALA A 153 -19.63 -12.35 -10.57
CA ALA A 153 -19.83 -13.06 -11.83
C ALA A 153 -20.56 -12.24 -12.95
N GLY A 154 -20.39 -10.91 -12.95
CA GLY A 154 -21.01 -10.02 -13.93
C GLY A 154 -22.46 -9.60 -13.64
N VAL A 155 -22.98 -9.88 -12.44
CA VAL A 155 -24.32 -9.49 -12.00
C VAL A 155 -24.25 -8.78 -10.65
N TRP A 156 -25.14 -7.82 -10.42
CA TRP A 156 -25.30 -7.15 -9.13
C TRP A 156 -26.15 -8.01 -8.18
N ALA A 157 -25.58 -8.35 -7.04
CA ALA A 157 -26.29 -8.93 -5.90
C ALA A 157 -26.61 -7.82 -4.91
N ILE A 158 -27.90 -7.53 -4.70
CA ILE A 158 -28.38 -6.44 -3.84
C ILE A 158 -29.05 -7.04 -2.59
N GLU A 159 -28.75 -6.49 -1.43
CA GLU A 159 -29.41 -6.79 -0.16
C GLU A 159 -29.77 -5.52 0.62
N VAL A 160 -30.73 -5.63 1.53
CA VAL A 160 -31.09 -4.53 2.44
C VAL A 160 -30.09 -4.53 3.60
N ALA A 161 -29.30 -3.47 3.71
CA ALA A 161 -28.33 -3.30 4.78
C ALA A 161 -28.96 -2.68 6.02
N SER A 162 -29.96 -1.81 5.88
CA SER A 162 -30.68 -1.19 6.99
C SER A 162 -32.14 -0.94 6.61
N GLU A 163 -33.06 -1.57 7.33
CA GLU A 163 -34.51 -1.46 7.11
C GLU A 163 -35.10 -0.17 7.70
N PRO A 164 -36.29 0.28 7.26
CA PRO A 164 -36.97 1.42 7.85
C PRO A 164 -37.32 1.19 9.32
N ALA A 165 -37.13 2.21 10.16
CA ALA A 165 -37.42 2.15 11.59
C ALA A 165 -38.89 1.81 11.93
N SER A 166 -39.83 2.26 11.09
CA SER A 166 -41.27 2.05 11.29
C SER A 166 -42.04 2.28 9.98
N PRO A 167 -43.17 1.58 9.76
CA PRO A 167 -44.10 1.91 8.68
C PRO A 167 -44.67 3.35 8.78
N LEU A 168 -44.62 3.95 9.97
CA LEU A 168 -45.14 5.31 10.23
C LEU A 168 -44.15 6.42 9.82
N GLY A 169 -42.91 6.07 9.49
CA GLY A 169 -41.86 6.97 9.04
C GLY A 169 -40.51 6.68 9.70
N GLY A 170 -39.43 7.14 9.06
CA GLY A 170 -38.05 6.90 9.49
C GLY A 170 -37.29 5.96 8.55
N GLY A 171 -35.97 5.90 8.72
CA GLY A 171 -35.08 5.17 7.83
C GLY A 171 -33.62 5.55 7.98
N ALA A 172 -32.78 4.91 7.17
CA ALA A 172 -31.36 5.21 7.08
C ALA A 172 -31.06 6.13 5.88
N PHE A 173 -30.13 7.07 6.06
CA PHE A 173 -29.77 8.10 5.09
C PHE A 173 -28.27 8.38 5.09
N SER A 174 -27.79 8.96 3.99
CA SER A 174 -26.41 9.41 3.83
C SER A 174 -25.35 8.33 4.11
N PRO A 175 -25.39 7.18 3.41
CA PRO A 175 -24.45 6.09 3.62
C PRO A 175 -23.02 6.47 3.22
N SER A 176 -22.05 6.00 4.01
CA SER A 176 -20.64 6.00 3.66
C SER A 176 -20.07 4.59 3.88
N LEU A 177 -19.26 4.13 2.93
CA LEU A 177 -18.82 2.74 2.80
C LEU A 177 -17.30 2.65 2.88
N GLY A 178 -16.80 1.68 3.64
CA GLY A 178 -15.40 1.29 3.70
C GLY A 178 -15.24 -0.23 3.68
N MET A 179 -14.05 -0.70 3.35
CA MET A 179 -13.75 -2.13 3.24
C MET A 179 -12.69 -2.53 4.27
N THR A 180 -12.93 -3.61 4.99
CA THR A 180 -11.93 -4.29 5.84
C THR A 180 -11.54 -5.62 5.20
N ALA A 181 -10.49 -6.26 5.71
CA ALA A 181 -10.15 -7.64 5.34
C ALA A 181 -11.30 -8.64 5.63
N THR A 182 -12.17 -8.34 6.59
CA THR A 182 -13.28 -9.21 7.01
C THR A 182 -14.59 -8.94 6.27
N GLY A 183 -14.69 -7.83 5.54
CA GLY A 183 -15.91 -7.44 4.83
C GLY A 183 -16.21 -5.94 4.87
N PRO A 184 -17.39 -5.54 4.36
CA PRO A 184 -17.79 -4.15 4.30
C PRO A 184 -18.14 -3.58 5.68
N LEU A 185 -17.80 -2.31 5.87
CA LEU A 185 -18.28 -1.45 6.95
C LEU A 185 -19.08 -0.29 6.37
N LEU A 186 -20.24 -0.03 6.95
CA LEU A 186 -21.17 0.98 6.49
C LEU A 186 -21.53 1.90 7.65
N THR A 187 -21.46 3.22 7.44
CA THR A 187 -22.05 4.18 8.38
C THR A 187 -23.16 4.97 7.71
N TYR A 188 -24.18 5.34 8.48
CA TYR A 188 -25.32 6.12 8.00
C TYR A 188 -26.00 6.82 9.18
N VAL A 189 -26.83 7.81 8.87
CA VAL A 189 -27.73 8.43 9.85
C VAL A 189 -29.04 7.66 9.85
N PHE A 190 -29.44 7.15 11.02
CA PHE A 190 -30.69 6.43 11.21
C PHE A 190 -31.71 7.31 11.91
N VAL A 191 -32.90 7.46 11.35
CA VAL A 191 -33.98 8.27 11.93
C VAL A 191 -35.17 7.38 12.26
N GLY A 192 -35.62 7.38 13.52
CA GLY A 192 -36.74 6.56 13.97
C GLY A 192 -37.69 7.32 14.89
N PRO A 193 -39.01 7.01 14.90
CA PRO A 193 -39.93 7.60 15.86
C PRO A 193 -39.70 7.01 17.26
N VAL A 194 -39.47 7.86 18.26
CA VAL A 194 -39.34 7.46 19.68
C VAL A 194 -40.68 7.58 20.40
N ASP A 195 -41.41 8.67 20.14
CA ASP A 195 -42.76 8.90 20.66
C ASP A 195 -43.66 9.45 19.54
N PRO A 196 -44.58 8.65 18.99
CA PRO A 196 -45.46 9.07 17.90
C PRO A 196 -46.52 10.11 18.33
N VAL A 197 -46.75 10.30 19.64
CA VAL A 197 -47.69 11.29 20.18
C VAL A 197 -47.01 12.64 20.35
N ARG A 198 -45.73 12.65 20.77
CA ARG A 198 -44.94 13.88 20.98
C ARG A 198 -44.13 14.31 19.76
N ILE A 199 -44.10 13.51 18.69
CA ILE A 199 -43.34 13.80 17.45
C ILE A 199 -41.84 13.99 17.78
N ILE A 200 -41.31 13.08 18.61
CA ILE A 200 -39.89 12.99 18.94
C ILE A 200 -39.28 11.88 18.08
N PHE A 201 -38.18 12.20 17.42
CA PHE A 201 -37.43 11.27 16.58
C PHE A 201 -36.06 11.00 17.20
N SER A 202 -35.61 9.75 17.18
CA SER A 202 -34.19 9.44 17.28
C SER A 202 -33.54 9.78 15.95
N GLN A 203 -32.31 10.23 16.02
CA GLN A 203 -31.46 10.51 14.87
C GLN A 203 -30.05 10.07 15.22
N ASP A 204 -29.81 8.78 15.01
CA ASP A 204 -28.64 8.07 15.50
C ASP A 204 -27.56 8.00 14.41
N LEU A 205 -26.30 8.04 14.81
CA LEU A 205 -25.20 7.67 13.94
C LEU A 205 -24.91 6.19 14.12
N GLU A 206 -25.08 5.41 13.06
CA GLU A 206 -24.93 3.96 13.09
C GLU A 206 -23.66 3.53 12.33
N LEU A 207 -23.00 2.49 12.85
CA LEU A 207 -21.96 1.73 12.17
C LEU A 207 -22.43 0.28 12.02
N SER A 208 -22.39 -0.24 10.81
CA SER A 208 -22.87 -1.56 10.48
C SER A 208 -21.79 -2.39 9.82
N SER A 209 -21.65 -3.63 10.25
CA SER A 209 -20.74 -4.61 9.67
C SER A 209 -21.53 -5.80 9.13
N ARG A 210 -21.05 -6.39 8.03
CA ARG A 210 -21.67 -7.58 7.45
C ARG A 210 -21.03 -8.83 8.04
N SER A 211 -21.78 -9.59 8.84
CA SER A 211 -21.39 -10.96 9.22
C SER A 211 -21.57 -11.92 8.05
N SER A 212 -21.36 -13.23 8.24
CA SER A 212 -21.60 -14.22 7.17
C SER A 212 -23.09 -14.35 6.76
N THR A 213 -24.04 -13.97 7.63
CA THR A 213 -25.47 -14.20 7.38
C THR A 213 -26.38 -12.97 7.57
N SER A 214 -25.95 -11.96 8.32
CA SER A 214 -26.74 -10.75 8.56
C SER A 214 -25.87 -9.50 8.76
N TRP A 215 -26.49 -8.33 8.67
CA TRP A 215 -25.91 -7.09 9.14
C TRP A 215 -25.97 -7.00 10.67
N VAL A 216 -24.90 -6.47 11.27
CA VAL A 216 -24.78 -6.21 12.70
C VAL A 216 -24.61 -4.70 12.87
N HIS A 217 -25.51 -4.09 13.62
CA HIS A 217 -25.60 -2.63 13.82
C HIS A 217 -25.08 -2.23 15.19
N GLU A 218 -24.39 -1.10 15.22
CA GLU A 218 -23.86 -0.48 16.43
C GLU A 218 -24.10 1.03 16.37
N THR A 219 -24.82 1.54 17.37
CA THR A 219 -25.01 2.98 17.57
C THR A 219 -23.70 3.62 18.04
N VAL A 220 -23.09 4.43 17.18
CA VAL A 220 -21.89 5.22 17.47
C VAL A 220 -22.25 6.45 18.32
N LEU A 221 -23.38 7.08 18.01
CA LEU A 221 -23.89 8.23 18.74
C LEU A 221 -25.42 8.20 18.78
N ASP A 222 -25.97 8.21 19.99
CA ASP A 222 -27.40 8.42 20.25
C ASP A 222 -27.74 9.90 20.03
N GLY A 223 -28.65 10.16 19.11
CA GLY A 223 -29.10 11.51 18.77
C GLY A 223 -30.62 11.59 18.75
N PHE A 224 -31.15 12.80 18.87
CA PHE A 224 -32.58 13.01 18.90
C PHE A 224 -32.98 14.38 18.38
N TRP A 225 -34.24 14.48 17.97
CA TRP A 225 -34.90 15.72 17.62
C TRP A 225 -36.31 15.78 18.23
N ASP A 226 -36.56 16.82 19.02
CA ASP A 226 -37.84 17.12 19.64
C ASP A 226 -38.50 18.30 18.90
N ASN A 227 -39.62 18.03 18.21
CA ASN A 227 -40.35 19.08 17.50
C ASN A 227 -41.20 19.98 18.43
N THR A 228 -41.44 19.57 19.68
CA THR A 228 -42.31 20.31 20.61
C THR A 228 -41.61 21.50 21.24
N VAL A 229 -40.30 21.36 21.43
CA VAL A 229 -39.36 22.40 21.82
C VAL A 229 -38.17 22.21 20.89
N PRO A 230 -37.87 23.12 19.94
CA PRO A 230 -36.81 22.90 18.94
C PRO A 230 -35.46 22.69 19.60
N ARG A 231 -35.16 21.43 19.91
CA ARG A 231 -33.94 20.98 20.56
C ARG A 231 -33.59 19.60 20.06
N GLY A 232 -32.30 19.38 19.94
CA GLY A 232 -31.81 18.11 19.48
C GLY A 232 -30.31 18.08 19.35
N GLN A 233 -29.83 16.84 19.32
CA GLN A 233 -28.47 16.44 19.04
C GLN A 233 -28.54 15.65 17.74
N ILE A 234 -28.10 16.26 16.64
CA ILE A 234 -28.33 15.74 15.30
C ILE A 234 -26.99 15.49 14.60
N PRO A 235 -26.54 14.22 14.50
CA PRO A 235 -25.43 13.84 13.63
C PRO A 235 -25.85 13.93 12.15
N GLN A 236 -24.95 14.44 11.32
CA GLN A 236 -25.16 14.69 9.90
C GLN A 236 -23.86 14.47 9.10
N PHE A 237 -24.02 14.13 7.83
CA PHE A 237 -22.94 14.00 6.85
C PHE A 237 -21.79 13.09 7.32
N PRO A 238 -22.08 11.84 7.76
CA PRO A 238 -21.02 10.95 8.19
C PRO A 238 -20.16 10.51 7.00
N THR A 239 -18.86 10.46 7.23
CA THR A 239 -17.88 9.91 6.29
C THR A 239 -17.09 8.84 7.01
N LEU A 240 -16.90 7.70 6.35
CA LEU A 240 -16.15 6.56 6.86
C LEU A 240 -14.86 6.40 6.07
N ARG A 241 -13.77 6.21 6.79
CA ARG A 241 -12.52 5.65 6.28
C ARG A 241 -12.15 4.45 7.14
N VAL A 242 -11.48 3.49 6.52
CA VAL A 242 -10.95 2.32 7.21
C VAL A 242 -9.44 2.41 7.05
N ASP A 243 -8.71 2.30 8.16
CA ASP A 243 -7.25 2.25 8.12
C ASP A 243 -6.74 0.86 7.65
N ASP A 244 -5.44 0.73 7.44
CA ASP A 244 -4.84 -0.50 6.94
C ASP A 244 -5.02 -1.70 7.90
N CYS A 245 -5.30 -1.44 9.18
CA CYS A 245 -5.55 -2.44 10.20
C CYS A 245 -7.03 -2.84 10.27
N GLY A 246 -7.90 -2.20 9.48
CA GLY A 246 -9.33 -2.46 9.45
C GLY A 246 -10.13 -1.68 10.48
N ASN A 247 -9.54 -0.69 11.17
CA ASN A 247 -10.27 0.13 12.14
C ASN A 247 -11.10 1.20 11.43
N PRO A 248 -12.35 1.42 11.82
CA PRO A 248 -13.17 2.51 11.30
C PRO A 248 -12.78 3.88 11.89
N HIS A 249 -12.76 4.87 11.02
CA HIS A 249 -12.56 6.30 11.28
C HIS A 249 -13.75 7.07 10.71
N LEU A 250 -14.56 7.66 11.59
CA LEU A 250 -15.76 8.39 11.22
C LEU A 250 -15.54 9.88 11.47
N ALA A 251 -15.81 10.71 10.48
CA ALA A 251 -15.95 12.15 10.65
C ALA A 251 -17.38 12.55 10.31
N PHE A 252 -18.01 13.36 11.16
CA PHE A 252 -19.41 13.78 11.02
C PHE A 252 -19.62 15.18 11.59
N TYR A 253 -20.66 15.87 11.13
CA TYR A 253 -21.07 17.14 11.72
C TYR A 253 -22.19 16.89 12.73
N GLN A 254 -22.08 17.45 13.92
CA GLN A 254 -23.12 17.37 14.93
C GLN A 254 -23.72 18.75 15.13
N SER A 255 -25.04 18.85 14.94
CA SER A 255 -25.79 20.06 15.23
C SER A 255 -26.43 19.95 16.62
N TRP A 256 -26.21 20.98 17.45
CA TRP A 256 -26.78 21.10 18.79
C TRP A 256 -27.76 22.28 18.85
N TRP A 257 -29.00 22.01 19.26
CA TRP A 257 -30.11 22.99 19.21
C TRP A 257 -30.70 23.31 20.61
N GLU A 258 -29.90 23.40 21.67
CA GLU A 258 -30.38 23.86 23.00
C GLU A 258 -29.84 25.25 23.34
N GLY A 259 -30.72 26.23 23.59
CA GLY A 259 -30.30 27.59 23.93
C GLY A 259 -29.66 28.34 22.74
N LEU A 260 -29.54 29.66 22.83
CA LEU A 260 -28.95 30.47 21.74
C LEU A 260 -27.43 30.28 21.59
N ASP A 261 -26.81 29.33 22.30
CA ASP A 261 -25.40 29.02 22.19
C ASP A 261 -25.17 27.77 21.32
N GLY A 262 -25.03 27.99 20.00
CA GLY A 262 -24.52 26.99 19.06
C GLY A 262 -23.08 26.52 19.32
N SER A 263 -22.57 26.68 20.53
CA SER A 263 -21.19 26.43 20.97
C SER A 263 -20.78 24.95 20.89
N ARG A 264 -21.74 24.04 20.81
CA ARG A 264 -21.53 22.59 20.69
C ARG A 264 -21.79 22.03 19.29
N SER A 265 -22.18 22.87 18.34
CA SER A 265 -22.29 22.43 16.95
C SER A 265 -20.91 22.44 16.31
N GLY A 266 -20.52 21.36 15.63
CA GLY A 266 -19.17 21.26 15.10
C GLY A 266 -18.89 19.98 14.34
N ALA A 267 -17.67 19.88 13.83
CA ALA A 267 -17.14 18.64 13.29
C ALA A 267 -16.66 17.75 14.44
N TYR A 268 -17.08 16.50 14.41
CA TYR A 268 -16.71 15.46 15.36
C TYR A 268 -16.02 14.32 14.63
N TYR A 269 -15.23 13.59 15.40
CA TYR A 269 -14.49 12.43 14.96
C TYR A 269 -14.70 11.29 15.96
N ALA A 270 -14.94 10.09 15.44
CA ALA A 270 -15.04 8.87 16.21
C ALA A 270 -14.18 7.79 15.56
N THR A 271 -13.53 6.96 16.36
CA THR A 271 -12.76 5.80 15.87
C THR A 271 -12.93 4.65 16.85
N LYS A 272 -12.82 3.43 16.33
CA LYS A 272 -12.92 2.20 17.12
C LYS A 272 -11.78 1.28 16.74
N GLY A 273 -10.91 0.99 17.70
CA GLY A 273 -9.67 0.25 17.47
C GLY A 273 -8.48 0.96 18.09
N GLU A 274 -7.34 0.28 18.13
CA GLU A 274 -6.08 0.91 18.47
C GLU A 274 -5.54 1.66 17.25
N LEU A 275 -4.69 2.67 17.45
CA LEU A 275 -4.01 3.34 16.34
C LEU A 275 -3.36 2.28 15.45
N CYS A 276 -3.77 2.21 14.18
CA CYS A 276 -3.09 1.35 13.22
C CYS A 276 -1.66 1.84 13.04
N ARG A 277 -0.76 1.19 13.78
CA ARG A 277 0.66 1.23 13.54
C ARG A 277 0.90 0.09 12.57
N SER A 278 1.16 0.39 11.31
CA SER A 278 1.83 -0.56 10.42
C SER A 278 2.99 -1.15 11.21
N SER A 279 3.05 -2.48 11.34
CA SER A 279 4.11 -3.10 12.12
C SER A 279 5.47 -2.72 11.53
N PRO A 280 6.55 -2.65 12.34
CA PRO A 280 7.91 -2.44 11.82
C PRO A 280 8.23 -3.38 10.66
N LEU A 281 7.75 -4.63 10.73
CA LEU A 281 7.90 -5.62 9.69
C LEU A 281 7.22 -5.21 8.37
N GLU A 282 5.97 -4.76 8.41
CA GLU A 282 5.22 -4.34 7.22
C GLU A 282 5.83 -3.10 6.56
N LEU A 283 6.26 -2.12 7.36
CA LEU A 283 6.93 -0.91 6.86
C LEU A 283 8.22 -1.25 6.10
N LYS A 284 9.00 -2.21 6.59
CA LYS A 284 10.22 -2.69 5.90
C LYS A 284 9.89 -3.43 4.59
N HIS A 285 8.82 -4.22 4.54
CA HIS A 285 8.38 -4.87 3.30
C HIS A 285 7.82 -3.86 2.28
N GLU A 286 7.14 -2.81 2.73
CA GLU A 286 6.73 -1.70 1.86
C GLU A 286 7.97 -0.97 1.30
N ALA A 287 8.97 -0.70 2.14
CA ALA A 287 10.23 -0.11 1.70
C ALA A 287 10.90 -0.97 0.60
N ILE A 288 10.99 -2.29 0.77
CA ILE A 288 11.50 -3.22 -0.25
C ILE A 288 10.69 -3.11 -1.55
N THR A 289 9.36 -3.08 -1.46
CA THR A 289 8.47 -2.96 -2.63
C THR A 289 8.75 -1.67 -3.42
N ARG A 290 8.93 -0.55 -2.72
CA ARG A 290 9.26 0.75 -3.33
C ARG A 290 10.66 0.77 -3.92
N ILE A 291 11.65 0.19 -3.24
CA ILE A 291 13.03 0.06 -3.75
C ILE A 291 13.04 -0.72 -5.06
N ARG A 292 12.25 -1.80 -5.17
CA ARG A 292 12.10 -2.56 -6.44
C ARG A 292 11.52 -1.70 -7.57
N GLY A 293 10.55 -0.85 -7.25
CA GLY A 293 10.03 0.13 -8.20
C GLY A 293 11.09 1.13 -8.71
N LEU A 294 12.01 1.57 -7.85
CA LEU A 294 13.15 2.41 -8.25
C LEU A 294 14.14 1.65 -9.13
N LYS A 295 14.41 0.39 -8.81
CA LYS A 295 15.29 -0.49 -9.58
C LYS A 295 14.79 -0.72 -11.00
N ASP A 296 13.50 -0.97 -11.17
CA ASP A 296 12.86 -1.10 -12.49
C ASP A 296 13.01 0.18 -13.33
N GLN A 297 12.84 1.34 -12.71
CA GLN A 297 13.05 2.63 -13.37
C GLN A 297 14.53 2.82 -13.75
N ALA A 298 15.47 2.54 -12.83
CA ALA A 298 16.91 2.64 -13.06
C ALA A 298 17.37 1.79 -14.25
N LEU A 299 16.86 0.56 -14.33
CA LEU A 299 17.07 -0.31 -15.47
C LEU A 299 16.54 0.25 -16.78
N GLY A 300 15.31 0.75 -16.79
CA GLY A 300 14.68 1.30 -17.98
C GLY A 300 15.53 2.40 -18.61
N ARG A 301 16.25 3.16 -17.76
CA ARG A 301 17.20 4.20 -18.17
C ARG A 301 18.65 3.76 -18.30
N LYS A 302 18.96 2.49 -18.03
CA LYS A 302 20.33 1.94 -17.99
C LYS A 302 21.24 2.74 -17.04
N ASP A 303 20.66 3.21 -15.94
CA ASP A 303 21.39 3.93 -14.90
C ASP A 303 22.01 2.97 -13.89
N LYS A 304 23.18 2.42 -14.26
CA LYS A 304 23.89 1.43 -13.46
C LYS A 304 24.34 1.93 -12.09
N LYS A 305 24.66 3.23 -11.98
CA LYS A 305 25.13 3.81 -10.71
C LYS A 305 23.97 3.94 -9.73
N PHE A 306 22.82 4.41 -10.22
CA PHE A 306 21.61 4.45 -9.41
C PHE A 306 21.17 3.04 -9.02
N LEU A 307 21.11 2.11 -9.97
CA LEU A 307 20.77 0.71 -9.75
C LEU A 307 21.62 0.07 -8.64
N HIS A 308 22.95 0.29 -8.66
CA HIS A 308 23.82 -0.23 -7.60
C HIS A 308 23.44 0.31 -6.22
N ALA A 309 23.17 1.62 -6.10
CA ALA A 309 22.80 2.22 -4.82
C ALA A 309 21.50 1.63 -4.25
N VAL A 310 20.49 1.43 -5.10
CA VAL A 310 19.22 0.82 -4.69
C VAL A 310 19.33 -0.69 -4.45
N ASP A 311 20.24 -1.40 -5.12
CA ASP A 311 20.55 -2.80 -4.84
C ASP A 311 21.17 -2.98 -3.44
N GLU A 312 22.19 -2.17 -3.09
CA GLU A 312 22.80 -2.18 -1.76
C GLU A 312 21.76 -1.81 -0.69
N THR A 313 20.93 -0.80 -0.95
CA THR A 313 19.83 -0.42 -0.04
C THR A 313 18.90 -1.61 0.23
N GLU A 314 18.41 -2.31 -0.79
CA GLU A 314 17.51 -3.45 -0.60
C GLU A 314 18.19 -4.58 0.17
N GLN A 315 19.47 -4.86 -0.12
CA GLN A 315 20.25 -5.85 0.62
C GLN A 315 20.29 -5.51 2.12
N GLU A 316 20.57 -4.26 2.47
CA GLU A 316 20.59 -3.83 3.87
C GLU A 316 19.22 -3.93 4.56
N VAL A 317 18.13 -3.58 3.87
CA VAL A 317 16.77 -3.77 4.42
C VAL A 317 16.47 -5.25 4.68
N TRP A 318 16.85 -6.17 3.79
CA TRP A 318 16.71 -7.61 4.03
C TRP A 318 17.61 -8.12 5.17
N GLN A 319 18.80 -7.57 5.34
CA GLN A 319 19.66 -7.89 6.49
C GLN A 319 19.00 -7.46 7.80
N SER A 320 18.32 -6.30 7.81
CA SER A 320 17.54 -5.85 8.98
C SER A 320 16.40 -6.81 9.34
N LEU A 321 15.85 -7.54 8.36
CA LEU A 321 14.84 -8.59 8.53
C LEU A 321 15.44 -9.93 9.01
N GLY A 322 16.77 -10.01 9.15
CA GLY A 322 17.50 -11.15 9.66
C GLY A 322 18.19 -11.99 8.59
N PHE A 323 18.08 -11.69 7.30
CA PHE A 323 18.80 -12.46 6.27
C PHE A 323 20.30 -12.17 6.36
N LYS A 324 21.15 -13.18 6.55
CA LYS A 324 22.60 -12.96 6.70
C LYS A 324 23.30 -12.58 5.40
N ALA A 325 22.87 -13.17 4.31
CA ALA A 325 23.35 -12.90 2.96
C ALA A 325 22.14 -13.01 2.03
N PRO A 326 21.29 -11.96 1.99
CA PRO A 326 20.13 -11.99 1.12
C PRO A 326 20.60 -12.25 -0.32
N PHE A 327 19.83 -13.04 -1.06
CA PHE A 327 20.15 -13.48 -2.43
C PHE A 327 21.30 -14.47 -2.57
N ARG A 328 21.91 -14.97 -1.48
CA ARG A 328 22.86 -16.09 -1.53
C ARG A 328 22.28 -17.30 -0.81
N PRO A 329 21.63 -18.24 -1.52
CA PRO A 329 20.98 -19.36 -0.88
C PRO A 329 22.00 -20.32 -0.23
N THR A 330 21.64 -20.90 0.91
CA THR A 330 22.46 -21.92 1.60
C THR A 330 22.08 -23.34 1.23
N ALA A 331 20.92 -23.53 0.62
CA ALA A 331 20.51 -24.78 0.00
C ALA A 331 19.49 -24.55 -1.12
N VAL A 332 19.48 -25.48 -2.08
CA VAL A 332 18.45 -25.58 -3.12
C VAL A 332 17.76 -26.95 -3.00
N ALA A 333 16.43 -26.93 -3.09
CA ALA A 333 15.60 -28.12 -3.19
C ALA A 333 14.81 -28.09 -4.51
N ALA A 334 14.45 -29.28 -5.00
CA ALA A 334 13.63 -29.42 -6.19
C ALA A 334 12.48 -30.39 -5.95
N LEU A 335 11.32 -30.04 -6.48
CA LEU A 335 10.19 -30.92 -6.70
C LEU A 335 10.18 -31.35 -8.18
N PRO A 336 10.75 -32.50 -8.53
CA PRO A 336 10.82 -32.94 -9.92
C PRO A 336 9.45 -33.34 -10.48
N ALA A 337 9.28 -33.17 -11.79
CA ALA A 337 8.15 -33.71 -12.54
C ALA A 337 8.27 -35.24 -12.72
N GLN A 338 7.25 -35.83 -13.36
CA GLN A 338 7.23 -37.27 -13.62
C GLN A 338 8.45 -37.69 -14.45
N ASP A 339 9.11 -38.78 -14.03
CA ASP A 339 10.29 -39.33 -14.69
C ASP A 339 11.45 -38.32 -14.79
N VAL A 340 11.56 -37.42 -13.81
CA VAL A 340 12.73 -36.56 -13.57
C VAL A 340 13.29 -36.91 -12.20
N THR A 341 14.61 -36.99 -12.11
CA THR A 341 15.31 -37.15 -10.83
C THR A 341 16.13 -35.91 -10.54
N ALA A 342 16.02 -35.38 -9.32
CA ALA A 342 16.71 -34.16 -8.92
C ALA A 342 17.74 -34.45 -7.82
N ARG A 343 18.92 -33.84 -7.92
CA ARG A 343 20.00 -33.97 -6.93
C ARG A 343 20.72 -32.65 -6.75
N ALA A 344 20.69 -32.07 -5.55
CA ALA A 344 21.50 -30.91 -5.21
C ALA A 344 23.00 -31.26 -5.35
N ARG A 345 23.76 -30.36 -5.97
CA ARG A 345 25.22 -30.47 -6.18
C ARG A 345 25.98 -29.51 -5.28
N ASP A 346 25.41 -28.32 -5.09
CA ASP A 346 25.89 -27.27 -4.18
C ASP A 346 24.68 -26.50 -3.61
N HIS A 347 24.94 -25.44 -2.84
CA HIS A 347 23.92 -24.61 -2.21
C HIS A 347 23.03 -23.83 -3.21
N ASP A 348 23.52 -23.59 -4.42
CA ASP A 348 22.85 -22.85 -5.50
C ASP A 348 22.66 -23.69 -6.78
N THR A 349 23.12 -24.95 -6.79
CA THR A 349 23.22 -25.78 -8.00
C THR A 349 22.47 -27.10 -7.85
N ILE A 350 21.56 -27.39 -8.78
CA ILE A 350 20.77 -28.61 -8.82
C ILE A 350 20.90 -29.35 -10.14
N ARG A 351 21.11 -30.67 -10.05
CA ARG A 351 21.17 -31.58 -11.19
C ARG A 351 19.82 -32.21 -11.44
N LEU A 352 19.24 -32.00 -12.62
CA LEU A 352 17.98 -32.60 -13.06
C LEU A 352 18.27 -33.64 -14.15
N THR A 353 18.06 -34.92 -13.87
CA THR A 353 18.24 -36.00 -14.84
C THR A 353 16.88 -36.44 -15.37
N LEU A 354 16.66 -36.22 -16.68
CA LEU A 354 15.45 -36.55 -17.40
C LEU A 354 15.49 -38.03 -17.79
N GLY A 355 14.45 -38.75 -17.40
CA GLY A 355 14.27 -40.17 -17.66
C GLY A 355 13.80 -40.46 -19.10
N SER A 356 13.59 -41.75 -19.36
CA SER A 356 13.35 -42.27 -20.72
C SER A 356 12.09 -41.73 -21.40
N SER A 357 11.07 -41.31 -20.66
CA SER A 357 9.82 -40.75 -21.20
C SER A 357 10.01 -39.41 -21.90
N TRP A 358 11.06 -38.68 -21.56
CA TRP A 358 11.39 -37.38 -22.17
C TRP A 358 12.11 -37.52 -23.51
N GLY A 359 12.89 -38.59 -23.69
CA GLY A 359 13.77 -38.82 -24.84
C GLY A 359 13.14 -38.56 -26.22
N PRO A 360 11.96 -39.12 -26.54
CA PRO A 360 11.31 -38.91 -27.85
C PRO A 360 10.91 -37.47 -28.13
N LYS A 361 10.69 -36.65 -27.08
CA LYS A 361 10.26 -35.25 -27.20
C LYS A 361 11.44 -34.28 -27.23
N LEU A 362 12.63 -34.66 -26.74
CA LEU A 362 13.78 -33.75 -26.62
C LEU A 362 14.08 -32.98 -27.93
N PRO A 363 14.11 -33.60 -29.13
CA PRO A 363 14.42 -32.86 -30.35
C PRO A 363 13.35 -31.84 -30.76
N SER A 364 12.13 -31.94 -30.21
CA SER A 364 11.04 -31.00 -30.52
C SER A 364 11.05 -29.74 -29.65
N TYR A 365 11.73 -29.76 -28.50
CA TYR A 365 11.77 -28.59 -27.65
C TYR A 365 12.73 -27.54 -28.18
N THR A 366 12.28 -26.31 -28.14
CA THR A 366 13.03 -25.16 -28.67
C THR A 366 13.51 -24.19 -27.60
N THR A 367 12.91 -24.23 -26.41
CA THR A 367 13.21 -23.30 -25.33
C THR A 367 13.28 -23.97 -23.97
N ILE A 368 14.11 -23.43 -23.08
CA ILE A 368 13.96 -23.61 -21.63
C ILE A 368 13.22 -22.39 -21.11
N ARG A 369 12.16 -22.62 -20.33
CA ARG A 369 11.43 -21.57 -19.62
C ARG A 369 11.71 -21.65 -18.14
N LEU A 370 12.09 -20.52 -17.56
CA LEU A 370 12.22 -20.30 -16.13
C LEU A 370 11.06 -19.42 -15.69
N THR A 371 10.06 -20.01 -15.05
CA THR A 371 8.90 -19.29 -14.53
C THR A 371 9.08 -19.05 -13.05
N TRP A 372 9.31 -17.80 -12.68
CA TRP A 372 9.55 -17.38 -11.31
C TRP A 372 8.22 -17.25 -10.56
N SER A 373 8.25 -17.39 -9.23
CA SER A 373 7.03 -17.29 -8.41
C SER A 373 6.36 -15.90 -8.48
N SER A 374 7.06 -14.86 -8.94
CA SER A 374 6.49 -13.55 -9.26
C SER A 374 5.63 -13.54 -10.52
N GLY A 375 5.66 -14.60 -11.33
CA GLY A 375 5.01 -14.67 -12.64
C GLY A 375 5.90 -14.24 -13.81
N VAL A 376 7.10 -13.69 -13.54
CA VAL A 376 8.09 -13.38 -14.59
C VAL A 376 8.55 -14.67 -15.26
N VAL A 377 8.64 -14.67 -16.60
CA VAL A 377 9.10 -15.83 -17.38
C VAL A 377 10.34 -15.47 -18.18
N THR A 378 11.45 -16.16 -17.91
CA THR A 378 12.65 -16.11 -18.74
C THR A 378 12.61 -17.23 -19.77
N ILE A 379 12.80 -16.89 -21.04
CA ILE A 379 12.90 -17.86 -22.13
C ILE A 379 14.34 -17.89 -22.63
N VAL A 380 14.94 -19.07 -22.64
CA VAL A 380 16.28 -19.34 -23.17
C VAL A 380 16.14 -20.25 -24.38
N ASP A 381 16.59 -19.78 -25.54
CA ASP A 381 16.53 -20.56 -26.78
C ASP A 381 17.54 -21.72 -26.72
N LEU A 382 17.09 -22.91 -27.11
CA LEU A 382 17.90 -24.11 -27.19
C LEU A 382 18.53 -24.24 -28.58
N PRO A 383 19.86 -24.50 -28.68
CA PRO A 383 20.50 -24.83 -29.95
C PRO A 383 19.88 -26.08 -30.59
N LYS A 384 19.86 -26.19 -31.91
CA LYS A 384 19.27 -27.37 -32.59
C LYS A 384 19.90 -28.72 -32.20
N THR A 385 21.16 -28.71 -31.75
CA THR A 385 21.90 -29.92 -31.32
C THR A 385 21.85 -30.16 -29.81
N TRP A 386 21.08 -29.37 -29.04
CA TRP A 386 21.07 -29.41 -27.58
C TRP A 386 20.70 -30.77 -26.97
N SER A 387 19.90 -31.57 -27.69
CA SER A 387 19.50 -32.91 -27.22
C SER A 387 20.60 -33.95 -27.37
N ASP A 388 21.56 -33.71 -28.27
CA ASP A 388 22.53 -34.70 -28.74
C ASP A 388 23.96 -34.37 -28.31
N GLU A 389 24.24 -33.10 -28.00
CA GLU A 389 25.55 -32.59 -27.58
C GLU A 389 25.48 -31.94 -26.19
N ASN A 390 26.63 -31.88 -25.51
CA ASN A 390 26.72 -31.11 -24.28
C ASN A 390 26.65 -29.61 -24.59
N GLY A 391 25.99 -28.86 -23.73
CA GLY A 391 25.78 -27.42 -23.89
C GLY A 391 26.00 -26.66 -22.59
N ASP A 392 26.36 -25.39 -22.71
CA ASP A 392 26.38 -24.43 -21.61
C ASP A 392 25.58 -23.21 -22.06
N LEU A 393 24.52 -22.91 -21.33
CA LEU A 393 23.60 -21.82 -21.60
C LEU A 393 23.63 -20.88 -20.40
N HIS A 394 23.90 -19.62 -20.67
CA HIS A 394 23.91 -18.59 -19.64
C HIS A 394 22.77 -17.63 -19.87
N ALA A 395 21.96 -17.44 -18.84
CA ALA A 395 20.94 -16.41 -18.81
C ALA A 395 21.18 -15.52 -17.60
N GLN A 396 21.07 -14.21 -17.80
CA GLN A 396 21.09 -13.24 -16.70
C GLN A 396 19.73 -12.54 -16.59
N PRO A 397 18.62 -13.28 -16.37
CA PRO A 397 17.32 -12.66 -16.35
C PRO A 397 17.17 -11.68 -15.20
N TRP A 398 16.36 -10.66 -15.47
CA TRP A 398 15.88 -9.75 -14.45
C TRP A 398 14.57 -10.26 -13.90
N VAL A 399 14.55 -10.51 -12.59
CA VAL A 399 13.41 -11.09 -11.90
C VAL A 399 13.23 -10.35 -10.59
N ASP A 400 12.06 -9.75 -10.43
CA ASP A 400 11.68 -9.02 -9.21
C ASP A 400 12.75 -7.99 -8.81
N ALA A 401 13.17 -7.23 -9.82
CA ALA A 401 14.20 -6.24 -9.76
C ALA A 401 15.64 -6.73 -9.47
N TRP A 402 15.95 -8.03 -9.50
CA TRP A 402 17.32 -8.54 -9.31
C TRP A 402 17.88 -9.23 -10.54
N HIS A 403 19.18 -9.06 -10.77
CA HIS A 403 19.92 -9.92 -11.68
C HIS A 403 20.00 -11.33 -11.10
N GLN A 404 19.44 -12.29 -11.83
CA GLN A 404 19.58 -13.70 -11.55
C GLN A 404 20.69 -14.24 -12.44
N ASP A 405 21.81 -14.70 -11.91
CA ASP A 405 22.79 -15.46 -12.70
C ASP A 405 22.34 -16.92 -12.74
N VAL A 406 21.73 -17.31 -13.88
CA VAL A 406 21.29 -18.68 -14.13
C VAL A 406 22.16 -19.32 -15.20
N ARG A 407 22.95 -20.32 -14.80
CA ARG A 407 23.70 -21.17 -15.73
C ARG A 407 23.02 -22.53 -15.86
N ILE A 408 22.84 -22.95 -17.09
CA ILE A 408 22.21 -24.21 -17.44
C ILE A 408 23.19 -25.01 -18.27
N GLN A 409 23.70 -26.09 -17.69
CA GLN A 409 24.58 -27.01 -18.40
C GLN A 409 23.82 -28.28 -18.76
N THR A 410 23.82 -28.64 -20.03
CA THR A 410 23.21 -29.86 -20.53
C THR A 410 24.28 -30.91 -20.79
N GLU A 411 24.09 -32.12 -20.27
CA GLU A 411 25.01 -33.25 -20.45
C GLU A 411 24.25 -34.48 -20.92
N ARG A 412 24.66 -35.07 -22.05
CA ARG A 412 24.02 -36.25 -22.63
C ARG A 412 24.82 -37.52 -22.36
N ASP A 413 24.22 -38.48 -21.66
CA ASP A 413 24.79 -39.83 -21.55
C ASP A 413 24.22 -40.73 -22.66
N ALA A 414 25.04 -41.00 -23.68
CA ALA A 414 24.68 -41.85 -24.81
C ALA A 414 24.41 -43.33 -24.42
N LYS A 415 25.02 -43.82 -23.33
CA LYS A 415 24.86 -45.21 -22.87
C LYS A 415 23.61 -45.37 -21.99
N ALA A 416 23.37 -44.43 -21.08
CA ALA A 416 22.19 -44.43 -20.23
C ALA A 416 20.94 -43.88 -20.93
N LYS A 417 21.09 -43.23 -22.10
CA LYS A 417 20.03 -42.52 -22.85
C LYS A 417 19.32 -41.45 -22.01
N THR A 418 20.03 -40.85 -21.07
CA THR A 418 19.52 -39.79 -20.18
C THR A 418 20.13 -38.45 -20.56
N LEU A 419 19.34 -37.39 -20.43
CA LEU A 419 19.82 -36.01 -20.52
C LEU A 419 19.84 -35.43 -19.11
N THR A 420 20.93 -34.79 -18.74
CA THR A 420 21.07 -34.07 -17.47
C THR A 420 21.08 -32.58 -17.73
N VAL A 421 20.38 -31.83 -16.89
CA VAL A 421 20.31 -30.37 -16.90
C VAL A 421 20.75 -29.89 -15.52
N ASP A 422 21.96 -29.37 -15.42
CA ASP A 422 22.46 -28.71 -14.21
C ASP A 422 22.02 -27.24 -14.24
N VAL A 423 21.22 -26.83 -13.25
CA VAL A 423 20.74 -25.46 -13.10
C VAL A 423 21.44 -24.86 -11.88
N ARG A 424 22.25 -23.82 -12.11
CA ARG A 424 22.89 -23.02 -11.06
C ARG A 424 22.24 -21.64 -11.00
N ALA A 425 21.74 -21.24 -9.84
CA ALA A 425 21.08 -19.95 -9.62
C ALA A 425 21.77 -19.17 -8.47
N GLU A 426 22.80 -18.40 -8.81
CA GLU A 426 23.76 -17.83 -7.85
C GLU A 426 23.20 -16.68 -7.01
N GLN A 427 22.17 -16.00 -7.52
CA GLN A 427 21.52 -14.84 -6.88
C GLN A 427 20.01 -15.04 -6.66
N ALA A 428 19.58 -16.31 -6.57
CA ALA A 428 18.18 -16.65 -6.39
C ALA A 428 17.58 -15.94 -5.17
N SER A 429 16.42 -15.31 -5.36
CA SER A 429 15.60 -14.68 -4.32
C SER A 429 14.22 -15.35 -4.17
N MET A 430 13.84 -16.20 -5.12
CA MET A 430 12.50 -16.72 -5.32
C MET A 430 12.54 -18.15 -5.86
N GLY A 431 11.43 -18.88 -5.67
CA GLY A 431 11.27 -20.18 -6.33
C GLY A 431 11.16 -20.03 -7.85
N VAL A 432 11.69 -21.00 -8.58
CA VAL A 432 11.67 -21.01 -10.05
C VAL A 432 11.25 -22.36 -10.59
N THR A 433 10.28 -22.35 -11.50
CA THR A 433 9.85 -23.52 -12.24
C THR A 433 10.65 -23.63 -13.52
N VAL A 434 11.37 -24.74 -13.69
CA VAL A 434 12.11 -25.05 -14.91
C VAL A 434 11.23 -25.90 -15.82
N SER A 435 11.02 -25.46 -17.07
CA SER A 435 10.23 -26.16 -18.08
C SER A 435 10.96 -26.22 -19.41
N LEU A 436 10.67 -27.26 -20.20
CA LEU A 436 11.07 -27.33 -21.61
C LEU A 436 9.85 -26.97 -22.47
N ASP A 437 9.93 -25.84 -23.18
CA ASP A 437 8.76 -25.14 -23.73
C ASP A 437 7.63 -25.02 -22.69
N GLY A 438 6.59 -25.85 -22.77
CA GLY A 438 5.48 -25.90 -21.80
C GLY A 438 5.50 -27.08 -20.84
N ASP A 439 6.38 -28.07 -21.06
CA ASP A 439 6.42 -29.29 -20.25
C ASP A 439 7.31 -29.06 -19.02
N ARG A 440 6.69 -29.10 -17.83
CA ARG A 440 7.36 -28.84 -16.54
C ARG A 440 8.40 -29.90 -16.22
N VAL A 441 9.63 -29.49 -15.89
CA VAL A 441 10.74 -30.37 -15.49
C VAL A 441 10.89 -30.45 -13.98
N ALA A 442 10.96 -29.32 -13.27
CA ALA A 442 11.04 -29.27 -11.81
C ALA A 442 10.68 -27.89 -11.24
N ASP A 443 10.13 -27.86 -10.03
CA ASP A 443 9.97 -26.63 -9.25
C ASP A 443 11.14 -26.51 -8.26
N LEU A 444 11.90 -25.42 -8.31
CA LEU A 444 13.05 -25.16 -7.44
C LEU A 444 12.67 -24.20 -6.32
N SER A 445 13.15 -24.48 -5.12
CA SER A 445 12.99 -23.64 -3.93
C SER A 445 14.32 -23.47 -3.22
N PHE A 446 14.56 -22.29 -2.66
CA PHE A 446 15.83 -21.92 -2.05
C PHE A 446 15.66 -21.66 -0.55
N ALA A 447 16.67 -22.03 0.23
CA ALA A 447 16.74 -21.75 1.66
C ALA A 447 17.84 -20.73 1.94
N TYR A 448 17.64 -19.89 2.96
CA TYR A 448 18.57 -18.83 3.37
C TYR A 448 18.90 -18.95 4.85
N GLU A 449 20.10 -18.51 5.22
CA GLU A 449 20.49 -18.41 6.63
C GLU A 449 19.89 -17.14 7.26
N MET A 450 19.11 -17.33 8.32
CA MET A 450 18.47 -16.27 9.08
C MET A 450 19.15 -16.08 10.44
N LYS A 451 19.47 -14.83 10.78
CA LYS A 451 19.78 -14.38 12.15
C LYS A 451 18.46 -14.23 12.91
N HIS A 452 18.40 -14.78 14.11
CA HIS A 452 17.32 -14.50 15.05
C HIS A 452 17.49 -13.10 15.65
N LEU A 453 17.09 -12.07 14.87
CA LEU A 453 17.06 -10.67 15.32
C LEU A 453 15.69 -10.27 15.87
N TRP A 454 14.64 -10.96 15.42
CA TRP A 454 13.24 -10.68 15.74
C TRP A 454 12.67 -11.78 16.64
N ILE A 455 11.88 -11.38 17.63
CA ILE A 455 11.08 -12.28 18.48
C ILE A 455 9.68 -12.40 17.87
N ASP A 456 9.08 -11.27 17.50
CA ASP A 456 7.80 -11.16 16.81
C ASP A 456 7.78 -9.91 15.91
N ALA A 457 6.61 -9.44 15.49
CA ALA A 457 6.48 -8.30 14.57
C ALA A 457 6.89 -6.93 15.16
N THR A 458 6.99 -6.81 16.50
CA THR A 458 7.28 -5.54 17.20
C THR A 458 8.43 -5.63 18.21
N HIS A 459 8.94 -6.84 18.50
CA HIS A 459 10.01 -7.05 19.47
C HIS A 459 11.27 -7.65 18.84
N LEU A 460 12.42 -7.13 19.27
CA LEU A 460 13.73 -7.59 18.85
C LEU A 460 14.41 -8.44 19.93
N ASP A 461 15.33 -9.29 19.51
CA ASP A 461 16.20 -10.03 20.42
C ASP A 461 17.09 -9.05 21.22
N ALA A 462 17.04 -9.12 22.55
CA ALA A 462 17.74 -8.19 23.43
C ALA A 462 19.28 -8.12 23.22
N LYS A 463 19.90 -9.15 22.62
CA LYS A 463 21.36 -9.19 22.40
C LYS A 463 21.76 -8.75 21.00
N LYS A 464 20.89 -8.99 20.02
CA LYS A 464 21.21 -8.79 18.59
C LYS A 464 20.35 -7.72 17.92
N GLY A 465 19.26 -7.30 18.55
CA GLY A 465 18.28 -6.37 18.00
C GLY A 465 18.87 -5.05 17.52
N LYS A 466 19.93 -4.56 18.17
CA LYS A 466 20.67 -3.36 17.71
C LYS A 466 21.15 -3.47 16.26
N GLU A 467 21.44 -4.68 15.78
CA GLU A 467 21.85 -4.92 14.40
C GLU A 467 20.79 -4.44 13.40
N VAL A 468 19.50 -4.56 13.73
CA VAL A 468 18.39 -4.10 12.87
C VAL A 468 18.53 -2.61 12.54
N PHE A 469 18.67 -1.76 13.55
CA PHE A 469 18.86 -0.32 13.38
C PHE A 469 20.15 0.02 12.60
N ARG A 470 21.21 -0.79 12.76
CA ARG A 470 22.45 -0.57 12.01
C ARG A 470 22.26 -0.83 10.52
N GLU A 471 21.67 -1.97 10.16
CA GLU A 471 21.41 -2.26 8.74
C GLU A 471 20.47 -1.21 8.13
N GLU A 472 19.50 -0.68 8.88
CA GLU A 472 18.62 0.40 8.38
C GLU A 472 19.33 1.74 8.23
N GLN A 473 20.24 2.07 9.14
CA GLN A 473 21.09 3.24 9.01
C GLN A 473 21.98 3.13 7.77
N ASP A 474 22.54 1.94 7.52
CA ASP A 474 23.35 1.64 6.34
C ASP A 474 22.49 1.72 5.06
N ALA A 475 21.27 1.16 5.07
CA ALA A 475 20.31 1.27 3.96
C ALA A 475 19.98 2.72 3.59
N VAL A 476 19.65 3.55 4.59
CA VAL A 476 19.38 4.98 4.38
C VAL A 476 20.62 5.68 3.82
N THR A 477 21.80 5.34 4.32
CA THR A 477 23.06 5.93 3.86
C THR A 477 23.37 5.58 2.40
N GLU A 478 23.07 4.35 1.97
CA GLU A 478 23.23 3.94 0.58
C GLU A 478 22.16 4.53 -0.34
N LEU A 479 20.96 4.80 0.17
CA LEU A 479 19.84 5.31 -0.62
C LEU A 479 19.93 6.81 -0.89
N ILE A 480 20.30 7.60 0.12
CA ILE A 480 20.23 9.06 0.07
C ILE A 480 21.52 9.75 0.53
N CYS A 481 21.61 11.03 0.22
CA CYS A 481 22.61 11.94 0.77
C CYS A 481 22.02 13.36 0.84
N ARG A 482 22.59 14.23 1.66
CA ARG A 482 22.26 15.65 1.65
C ARG A 482 23.22 16.37 0.72
N VAL A 483 22.70 17.39 0.04
CA VAL A 483 23.51 18.27 -0.79
C VAL A 483 24.53 19.00 0.10
N GLY A 484 25.82 18.68 -0.05
CA GLY A 484 26.92 19.26 0.72
C GLY A 484 27.56 18.36 1.78
N ASP A 485 27.15 17.08 1.91
CA ASP A 485 27.82 16.12 2.79
C ASP A 485 29.23 15.76 2.28
N GLN A 486 30.19 15.66 3.20
CA GLN A 486 31.50 15.07 2.88
C GLN A 486 31.35 13.55 2.85
N ASP A 487 31.51 12.93 1.67
CA ASP A 487 31.56 11.47 1.56
C ASP A 487 32.69 10.91 2.43
N HIS A 488 32.36 10.33 3.58
CA HIS A 488 33.31 9.60 4.42
C HIS A 488 33.41 8.10 4.06
N HIS A 489 32.82 7.66 2.95
CA HIS A 489 32.94 6.30 2.46
C HIS A 489 34.36 6.02 1.96
N ASN A 490 35.22 5.63 2.89
CA ASN A 490 36.41 4.86 2.59
C ASN A 490 35.94 3.45 2.22
N VAL A 491 35.91 3.12 0.93
CA VAL A 491 35.62 1.77 0.43
C VAL A 491 36.61 0.81 1.07
N GLY A 492 36.17 0.12 2.11
CA GLY A 492 36.98 -0.80 2.90
C GLY A 492 36.19 -2.06 3.18
N GLY A 493 36.19 -3.01 2.23
CA GLY A 493 35.57 -4.31 2.48
C GLY A 493 35.55 -5.32 1.32
N SER A 494 36.63 -6.10 1.20
CA SER A 494 36.70 -7.43 0.57
C SER A 494 36.63 -7.56 -0.97
N GLY A 495 37.78 -7.42 -1.63
CA GLY A 495 38.30 -8.47 -2.51
C GLY A 495 37.46 -8.92 -3.71
N ALA A 496 36.79 -8.01 -4.43
CA ALA A 496 36.34 -8.24 -5.81
C ALA A 496 36.50 -7.02 -6.74
N ASP A 497 37.08 -5.91 -6.25
CA ASP A 497 37.18 -4.61 -6.93
C ASP A 497 38.32 -4.48 -7.95
N ALA A 498 38.48 -5.45 -8.86
CA ALA A 498 39.49 -5.38 -9.92
C ALA A 498 38.90 -5.31 -11.35
N LEU A 499 37.60 -5.03 -11.52
CA LEU A 499 36.96 -4.99 -12.84
C LEU A 499 36.37 -3.63 -13.27
N TRP A 500 36.34 -2.62 -12.40
CA TRP A 500 35.81 -1.29 -12.74
C TRP A 500 36.82 -0.18 -12.41
N GLY A 501 37.97 -0.25 -13.08
CA GLY A 501 38.94 0.84 -13.09
C GLY A 501 38.58 1.90 -14.15
N GLY A 502 38.26 3.11 -13.68
CA GLY A 502 38.51 4.37 -14.41
C GLY A 502 37.32 4.98 -15.16
N GLY A 503 36.79 6.10 -14.64
CA GLY A 503 35.97 7.04 -15.41
C GLY A 503 35.12 8.00 -14.57
N ASP A 504 35.61 9.24 -14.41
CA ASP A 504 34.91 10.50 -14.10
C ASP A 504 34.16 10.66 -12.76
N ASP A 505 34.90 11.18 -11.76
CA ASP A 505 34.46 11.64 -10.42
C ASP A 505 33.66 12.97 -10.40
N ASP A 506 33.14 13.46 -11.54
CA ASP A 506 32.60 14.82 -11.68
C ASP A 506 31.06 14.93 -11.55
N GLN A 507 30.35 13.87 -11.15
CA GLN A 507 28.86 13.84 -11.14
C GLN A 507 28.28 13.21 -9.87
N ASN A 508 28.83 13.53 -8.69
CA ASN A 508 28.17 13.15 -7.43
C ASN A 508 27.19 14.26 -7.00
N ARG A 509 25.88 14.04 -7.19
CA ARG A 509 24.81 14.96 -6.73
C ARG A 509 24.84 15.23 -5.22
N CYS A 510 25.54 14.38 -4.45
CA CYS A 510 25.80 14.59 -3.03
C CYS A 510 26.79 15.74 -2.75
N ARG A 511 27.71 16.05 -3.69
CA ARG A 511 28.82 16.99 -3.51
C ARG A 511 28.59 18.39 -4.11
N GLU A 512 27.46 18.63 -4.77
CA GLU A 512 27.21 19.96 -5.35
C GLU A 512 27.08 21.00 -4.22
N GLU A 513 28.09 21.87 -4.07
CA GLU A 513 28.06 22.96 -3.08
C GLU A 513 27.01 24.02 -3.46
N GLY A 514 25.78 23.81 -3.01
CA GLY A 514 24.73 24.82 -2.99
C GLY A 514 24.98 25.83 -1.87
N SER A 515 25.91 26.77 -2.07
CA SER A 515 25.98 27.99 -1.26
C SER A 515 24.61 28.70 -1.31
N HIS A 516 23.87 28.74 -0.20
CA HIS A 516 23.03 29.87 0.19
C HIS A 516 22.62 29.77 1.67
N HIS A 517 23.25 30.63 2.48
CA HIS A 517 22.74 30.96 3.81
C HIS A 517 21.30 31.50 3.69
N GLY A 518 20.32 30.76 4.23
CA GLY A 518 18.96 31.25 4.47
C GLY A 518 17.82 30.68 3.60
N ALA A 519 17.89 29.43 3.13
CA ALA A 519 16.85 28.74 2.34
C ALA A 519 16.24 27.53 3.11
N PRO A 520 15.09 26.95 2.68
CA PRO A 520 14.35 25.92 3.42
C PRO A 520 15.16 24.61 3.57
N LEU A 521 14.71 23.70 4.44
CA LEU A 521 15.37 22.42 4.78
C LEU A 521 16.14 21.81 3.60
N PRO A 522 17.39 21.34 3.79
CA PRO A 522 18.23 20.85 2.70
C PRO A 522 17.54 19.69 1.97
N ALA A 523 17.55 19.75 0.64
CA ALA A 523 16.93 18.73 -0.20
C ALA A 523 17.66 17.38 -0.01
N VAL A 524 16.88 16.33 0.26
CA VAL A 524 17.33 14.94 0.26
C VAL A 524 17.35 14.50 -1.20
N VAL A 525 18.46 13.93 -1.66
CA VAL A 525 18.60 13.44 -3.04
C VAL A 525 18.89 11.95 -3.04
N CYS A 526 18.36 11.24 -4.03
CA CYS A 526 18.72 9.84 -4.26
C CYS A 526 20.21 9.75 -4.65
N ARG A 527 20.94 8.87 -3.97
CA ARG A 527 22.33 8.59 -4.29
C ARG A 527 22.42 7.85 -5.62
N GLY A 528 23.46 8.15 -6.40
CA GLY A 528 23.80 7.41 -7.60
C GLY A 528 23.01 7.77 -8.88
N VAL A 529 21.98 8.61 -8.80
CA VAL A 529 21.23 9.09 -9.99
C VAL A 529 22.14 9.87 -10.93
N ASP A 530 22.24 9.42 -12.18
CA ASP A 530 22.99 10.08 -13.25
C ASP A 530 22.14 11.17 -13.91
N PRO A 531 22.39 12.48 -13.66
CA PRO A 531 21.53 13.55 -14.13
C PRO A 531 21.43 13.63 -15.67
N LYS A 532 22.29 12.95 -16.42
CA LYS A 532 22.21 12.91 -17.90
C LYS A 532 21.17 11.92 -18.43
N LYS A 533 20.68 11.00 -17.59
CA LYS A 533 19.74 9.93 -17.99
C LYS A 533 18.28 10.25 -17.64
N TRP A 534 18.07 11.31 -16.87
CA TRP A 534 16.79 11.70 -16.31
C TRP A 534 16.54 13.18 -16.55
N THR A 535 15.28 13.56 -16.68
CA THR A 535 14.89 14.98 -16.68
C THR A 535 14.81 15.51 -15.25
N ASP A 536 14.92 16.82 -15.04
CA ASP A 536 14.82 17.44 -13.72
C ASP A 536 13.53 17.06 -12.97
N THR A 537 12.41 16.91 -13.70
CA THR A 537 11.13 16.49 -13.13
C THR A 537 11.15 15.03 -12.69
N GLU A 538 11.78 14.14 -13.47
CA GLU A 538 11.95 12.73 -13.10
C GLU A 538 12.89 12.59 -11.90
N ILE A 539 13.97 13.36 -11.88
CA ILE A 539 14.92 13.40 -10.76
C ILE A 539 14.21 13.83 -9.47
N ALA A 540 13.38 14.88 -9.51
CA ALA A 540 12.62 15.32 -8.35
C ALA A 540 11.62 14.24 -7.87
N ALA A 541 11.03 13.48 -8.79
CA ALA A 541 10.15 12.35 -8.44
C ALA A 541 10.93 11.19 -7.79
N LEU A 542 12.13 10.86 -8.31
CA LEU A 542 13.02 9.89 -7.70
C LEU A 542 13.41 10.32 -6.29
N ASP A 543 13.91 11.56 -6.14
CA ASP A 543 14.32 12.12 -4.84
C ASP A 543 13.18 12.05 -3.81
N SER A 544 11.95 12.37 -4.21
CA SER A 544 10.76 12.23 -3.35
C SER A 544 10.45 10.78 -2.96
N GLU A 545 10.77 9.80 -3.80
CA GLU A 545 10.53 8.38 -3.50
C GLU A 545 11.60 7.81 -2.59
N CYS A 546 12.88 8.18 -2.78
CA CYS A 546 13.95 7.85 -1.82
C CYS A 546 13.67 8.45 -0.43
N ASP A 547 13.17 9.69 -0.38
CA ASP A 547 12.75 10.35 0.87
C ASP A 547 11.64 9.55 1.57
N ARG A 548 10.65 9.05 0.82
CA ARG A 548 9.57 8.20 1.37
C ARG A 548 10.09 6.88 1.93
N ILE A 549 10.99 6.21 1.21
CA ILE A 549 11.59 4.95 1.67
C ILE A 549 12.36 5.18 2.97
N ALA A 550 13.18 6.24 3.06
CA ALA A 550 13.88 6.58 4.29
C ALA A 550 12.91 6.82 5.46
N ASN A 551 11.80 7.54 5.21
CA ASN A 551 10.75 7.75 6.22
C ASN A 551 10.11 6.44 6.72
N LEU A 552 9.87 5.46 5.84
CA LEU A 552 9.33 4.16 6.25
C LEU A 552 10.27 3.43 7.23
N LEU A 553 11.57 3.43 6.95
CA LEU A 553 12.57 2.81 7.82
C LEU A 553 12.68 3.53 9.17
N VAL A 554 12.76 4.87 9.17
CA VAL A 554 12.79 5.64 10.42
C VAL A 554 11.50 5.44 11.24
N LYS A 555 10.35 5.33 10.59
CA LYS A 555 9.07 5.05 11.26
C LYS A 555 9.06 3.67 11.90
N ALA A 556 9.60 2.65 11.23
CA ALA A 556 9.72 1.31 11.80
C ALA A 556 10.57 1.34 13.09
N ASP A 557 11.69 2.07 13.06
CA ASP A 557 12.58 2.23 14.21
C ASP A 557 12.00 3.04 15.35
N GLU A 558 11.21 4.08 15.05
CA GLU A 558 10.44 4.82 16.06
C GLU A 558 9.52 3.86 16.82
N ILE A 559 8.77 3.03 16.09
CA ILE A 559 7.81 2.08 16.69
C ILE A 559 8.55 1.05 17.56
N LEU A 560 9.69 0.52 17.10
CA LEU A 560 10.50 -0.43 17.86
C LEU A 560 11.03 0.19 19.16
N ALA A 561 11.57 1.40 19.10
CA ALA A 561 12.10 2.09 20.26
C ALA A 561 11.01 2.47 21.28
N GLN A 562 9.86 2.96 20.79
CA GLN A 562 8.71 3.27 21.65
C GLN A 562 8.13 2.03 22.32
N THR A 563 8.03 0.91 21.58
CA THR A 563 7.52 -0.35 22.12
C THR A 563 8.42 -0.86 23.24
N ALA A 564 9.74 -0.93 23.02
CA ALA A 564 10.68 -1.34 24.05
C ALA A 564 10.63 -0.43 25.29
N LEU A 565 10.51 0.89 25.10
CA LEU A 565 10.38 1.84 26.22
C LEU A 565 9.07 1.66 26.99
N GLN A 566 7.99 1.31 26.32
CA GLN A 566 6.72 0.98 26.97
C GLN A 566 6.87 -0.31 27.79
N ASP A 567 7.46 -1.36 27.23
CA ASP A 567 7.73 -2.62 27.93
C ASP A 567 8.58 -2.40 29.17
N ALA A 568 9.59 -1.53 29.08
CA ALA A 568 10.45 -1.17 30.20
C ALA A 568 9.69 -0.44 31.33
N GLN A 569 8.70 0.38 30.99
CA GLN A 569 7.86 1.11 31.95
C GLN A 569 6.87 0.18 32.65
N ASP A 570 6.34 -0.81 31.93
CA ASP A 570 5.36 -1.77 32.46
C ASP A 570 6.01 -2.91 33.25
N MET A 571 7.34 -3.08 33.13
CA MET A 571 8.08 -4.16 33.76
C MET A 571 8.11 -4.04 35.31
N PRO A 572 7.62 -5.05 36.07
CA PRO A 572 7.72 -5.05 37.52
C PRO A 572 9.17 -5.12 38.02
N ILE A 573 9.55 -4.20 38.89
CA ILE A 573 10.89 -4.14 39.48
C ILE A 573 11.01 -5.18 40.61
N GLN A 574 11.81 -6.22 40.38
CA GLN A 574 11.99 -7.33 41.33
C GLN A 574 12.72 -6.90 42.62
N ASN A 575 13.72 -6.03 42.49
CA ASN A 575 14.49 -5.49 43.61
C ASN A 575 14.32 -3.96 43.70
N PRO A 576 13.67 -3.42 44.74
CA PRO A 576 13.43 -1.98 44.88
C PRO A 576 14.71 -1.12 44.82
N LYS A 577 15.89 -1.68 45.13
CA LYS A 577 17.16 -0.95 45.01
C LYS A 577 17.51 -0.57 43.57
N ASN A 578 16.98 -1.29 42.59
CA ASN A 578 17.24 -1.02 41.17
C ASN A 578 16.32 0.07 40.62
N ALA A 579 15.29 0.51 41.36
CA ALA A 579 14.28 1.45 40.87
C ALA A 579 14.88 2.77 40.35
N GLY A 580 15.89 3.31 41.04
CA GLY A 580 16.57 4.53 40.59
C GLY A 580 17.33 4.33 39.26
N HIS A 581 17.93 3.17 39.05
CA HIS A 581 18.62 2.86 37.80
C HIS A 581 17.64 2.61 36.65
N VAL A 582 16.56 1.88 36.91
CA VAL A 582 15.48 1.65 35.93
C VAL A 582 14.88 2.98 35.46
N LEU A 583 14.55 3.87 36.41
CA LEU A 583 14.02 5.20 36.09
C LEU A 583 15.03 6.03 35.28
N HIS A 584 16.31 6.00 35.65
CA HIS A 584 17.35 6.71 34.92
C HIS A 584 17.47 6.27 33.46
N GLU A 585 17.44 4.95 33.21
CA GLU A 585 17.49 4.40 31.86
C GLU A 585 16.23 4.75 31.05
N ILE A 586 15.04 4.68 31.64
CA ILE A 586 13.78 5.11 30.97
C ILE A 586 13.84 6.59 30.59
N GLU A 587 14.26 7.46 31.52
CA GLU A 587 14.40 8.90 31.24
C GLU A 587 15.46 9.19 30.17
N ALA A 588 16.54 8.41 30.13
CA ALA A 588 17.56 8.50 29.09
C ALA A 588 16.99 8.09 27.73
N GLY A 589 16.27 6.97 27.65
CA GLY A 589 15.61 6.54 26.41
C GLY A 589 14.57 7.55 25.92
N GLN A 590 13.77 8.14 26.81
CA GLN A 590 12.83 9.22 26.45
C GLN A 590 13.53 10.48 25.92
N ARG A 591 14.72 10.83 26.44
CA ARG A 591 15.54 11.91 25.87
C ARG A 591 16.03 11.58 24.48
N GLU A 592 16.52 10.35 24.26
CA GLU A 592 16.97 9.89 22.94
C GLU A 592 15.81 9.91 21.92
N LEU A 593 14.60 9.48 22.28
CA LEU A 593 13.42 9.60 21.40
C LEU A 593 13.17 11.05 20.96
N LYS A 594 13.27 12.01 21.89
CA LYS A 594 13.06 13.43 21.57
C LYS A 594 14.12 13.97 20.63
N ILE A 595 15.38 13.53 20.78
CA ILE A 595 16.45 13.92 19.86
C ILE A 595 16.21 13.26 18.50
N ALA A 596 15.87 11.96 18.46
CA ALA A 596 15.54 11.25 17.24
C ALA A 596 14.44 11.94 16.42
N SER A 597 13.35 12.36 17.05
CA SER A 597 12.28 13.11 16.39
C SER A 597 12.77 14.45 15.81
N SER A 598 13.65 15.15 16.54
CA SER A 598 14.23 16.42 16.05
C SER A 598 15.15 16.21 14.84
N GLU A 599 15.96 15.15 14.84
CA GLU A 599 16.81 14.81 13.70
C GLU A 599 15.97 14.37 12.50
N TRP A 600 14.90 13.62 12.75
CA TRP A 600 13.97 13.20 11.72
C TRP A 600 13.24 14.39 11.07
N ASP A 601 12.75 15.34 11.86
CA ASP A 601 12.17 16.60 11.36
C ASP A 601 13.19 17.40 10.52
N GLY A 602 14.48 17.29 10.84
CA GLY A 602 15.62 17.87 10.11
C GLY A 602 16.05 17.08 8.86
N ARG A 603 15.39 15.95 8.56
CA ARG A 603 15.75 14.98 7.52
C ARG A 603 17.13 14.34 7.70
N GLU A 604 17.63 14.27 8.93
CA GLU A 604 18.86 13.57 9.32
C GLU A 604 18.52 12.12 9.68
N TYR A 605 18.01 11.37 8.69
CA TYR A 605 17.42 10.05 8.89
C TYR A 605 18.38 9.05 9.54
N GLY A 606 19.65 9.03 9.13
CA GLY A 606 20.66 8.15 9.73
C GLY A 606 20.91 8.46 11.22
N ASP A 607 20.96 9.75 11.58
CA ASP A 607 21.13 10.18 12.97
C ASP A 607 19.87 9.91 13.81
N ALA A 608 18.69 10.10 13.22
CA ALA A 608 17.41 9.75 13.83
C ALA A 608 17.36 8.25 14.18
N ILE A 609 17.68 7.36 13.23
CA ILE A 609 17.79 5.91 13.45
C ILE A 609 18.81 5.62 14.57
N GLY A 610 19.97 6.27 14.55
CA GLY A 610 20.99 6.13 15.59
C GLY A 610 20.49 6.50 16.99
N HIS A 611 19.66 7.54 17.11
CA HIS A 611 19.02 7.92 18.37
C HIS A 611 17.89 6.95 18.77
N PHE A 612 17.08 6.45 17.83
CA PHE A 612 16.11 5.39 18.12
C PHE A 612 16.77 4.11 18.62
N ALA A 613 17.89 3.70 18.03
CA ALA A 613 18.69 2.57 18.49
C ALA A 613 19.17 2.76 19.93
N ARG A 614 19.64 3.97 20.29
CA ARG A 614 20.05 4.29 21.67
C ARG A 614 18.87 4.28 22.64
N ALA A 615 17.71 4.78 22.22
CA ALA A 615 16.49 4.73 23.02
C ALA A 615 16.07 3.27 23.32
N TRP A 616 16.08 2.41 22.30
CA TRP A 616 15.84 0.98 22.42
C TRP A 616 16.84 0.31 23.38
N GLU A 617 18.14 0.60 23.26
CA GLU A 617 19.15 0.05 24.19
C GLU A 617 18.93 0.47 25.65
N HIS A 618 18.53 1.73 25.89
CA HIS A 618 18.20 2.21 27.23
C HIS A 618 17.01 1.43 27.80
N ALA A 619 15.98 1.16 26.99
CA ALA A 619 14.86 0.32 27.41
C ALA A 619 15.30 -1.10 27.78
N GLU A 620 16.14 -1.74 26.96
CA GLU A 620 16.67 -3.07 27.25
C GLU A 620 17.50 -3.09 28.55
N ARG A 621 18.34 -2.07 28.78
CA ARG A 621 19.08 -1.92 30.04
C ARG A 621 18.14 -1.76 31.25
N ALA A 622 17.04 -1.02 31.09
CA ALA A 622 16.01 -0.87 32.12
C ALA A 622 15.31 -2.21 32.42
N ILE A 623 14.90 -2.96 31.39
CA ILE A 623 14.28 -4.30 31.52
C ILE A 623 15.23 -5.28 32.24
N VAL A 624 16.50 -5.30 31.84
CA VAL A 624 17.52 -6.14 32.49
C VAL A 624 17.73 -5.74 33.95
N ALA A 625 17.73 -4.44 34.26
CA ALA A 625 17.86 -3.96 35.63
C ALA A 625 16.62 -4.28 36.50
N ALA A 626 15.42 -4.17 35.94
CA ALA A 626 14.17 -4.50 36.63
C ALA A 626 14.09 -5.98 37.02
N ASN A 627 14.63 -6.88 36.18
CA ASN A 627 14.63 -8.32 36.41
C ASN A 627 15.75 -8.84 37.36
N LYS A 628 16.71 -8.00 37.74
CA LYS A 628 17.76 -8.39 38.70
C LYS A 628 17.17 -8.52 40.12
N LYS A 629 17.31 -9.71 40.71
CA LYS A 629 16.86 -10.04 42.08
C LYS A 629 17.72 -9.38 43.16
#